data_AF-A0A2T5BKG1-F1
#
_entry.id   AF-A0A2T5BKG1-F1
#
_cell.length_a   1.000
_cell.length_b   1.000
_cell.length_c   1.000
_cell.angle_alpha   90.00
_cell.angle_beta   90.00
_cell.angle_gamma   90.00
#
_symmetry.space_group_name_H-M   'P 1'
#
loop_
_entity.id
_entity.type
_entity.pdbx_description
1 polymer ?
#
loop_
_entity_poly.entity_id
_entity_poly.type
_entity_poly.pdbx_seq_one_letter_code
_entity_poly.pdbx_strand_id
1 'polypeptide(L)'
;MNQSRKRLSRVAVPSLAALAVAGVALAVYSSAAPSAHAPSSNMPGKAAARPVHQATAGDSDDPAMWRLPIEAYMPTKAQSALISSSRDELIDACMAKAGFPDWTPAPDLPQVGGKTLTDWRYGIHDAALAAKRGYHPDAGEQRAYDQAIDAGAVDESKADKGTLRGCVSQVDGQVPESSAQADLVQQIDGESYTQSATDPRVKAVFAQWSSCMKDKGFTYATPMDANNDDAFGDMNTVTDKEIATATADITCRDKYQVAKTWFSAEVTLQQTAIAAHQDELDQVVAETKTIVDKARAAVR
;
A
#
# COMPACT_ATOMS: atom_id res chain seq x y z
N MET A 1 14.43 12.44 39.25
CA MET A 1 13.37 13.38 39.65
C MET A 1 12.07 12.94 38.99
N ASN A 2 11.07 12.69 39.83
CA ASN A 2 9.77 12.10 39.51
C ASN A 2 8.75 13.25 39.32
N GLN A 3 7.99 13.30 38.22
CA GLN A 3 6.71 14.02 38.22
C GLN A 3 5.67 13.37 37.29
N SER A 4 4.47 13.35 37.84
CA SER A 4 3.35 12.45 37.57
C SER A 4 2.42 12.86 36.43
N ARG A 5 1.80 11.80 35.89
CA ARG A 5 0.56 11.69 35.11
C ARG A 5 -0.57 12.65 35.53
N LYS A 6 -1.37 13.10 34.55
CA LYS A 6 -2.82 13.29 34.70
C LYS A 6 -3.57 12.76 33.47
N ARG A 7 -4.40 11.74 33.70
CA ARG A 7 -5.47 11.25 32.80
C ARG A 7 -6.75 12.04 33.08
N LEU A 8 -7.50 12.40 32.05
CA LEU A 8 -8.85 12.96 32.18
C LEU A 8 -9.86 11.96 31.63
N SER A 9 -10.75 11.52 32.51
CA SER A 9 -11.87 10.61 32.28
C SER A 9 -13.06 11.38 31.69
N ARG A 10 -13.78 10.79 30.73
CA ARG A 10 -15.12 11.27 30.31
C ARG A 10 -16.19 10.30 30.80
N VAL A 11 -17.21 10.90 31.44
CA VAL A 11 -18.35 10.29 32.11
C VAL A 11 -19.45 9.99 31.09
N ALA A 12 -20.05 8.80 31.21
CA ALA A 12 -21.25 8.38 30.49
C ALA A 12 -22.52 8.75 31.29
N VAL A 13 -23.61 9.09 30.61
CA VAL A 13 -24.98 9.11 31.16
C VAL A 13 -25.95 8.56 30.09
N PRO A 14 -26.98 7.78 30.46
CA PRO A 14 -27.64 6.80 29.59
C PRO A 14 -29.10 7.16 29.21
N SER A 15 -29.79 6.18 28.61
CA SER A 15 -31.25 5.98 28.57
C SER A 15 -32.01 6.72 27.45
N LEU A 16 -33.05 6.21 26.78
CA LEU A 16 -33.94 5.06 26.97
C LEU A 16 -34.69 4.79 25.64
N ALA A 17 -35.14 3.55 25.46
CA ALA A 17 -35.95 3.04 24.34
C ALA A 17 -37.39 3.61 24.27
N ALA A 18 -38.04 3.54 23.11
CA ALA A 18 -39.37 2.91 22.93
C ALA A 18 -39.94 3.06 21.49
N LEU A 19 -40.66 2.01 21.09
CA LEU A 19 -41.37 1.73 19.83
C LEU A 19 -42.65 2.57 19.58
N ALA A 20 -43.09 2.62 18.30
CA ALA A 20 -44.44 2.29 17.77
C ALA A 20 -44.65 3.01 16.41
N VAL A 21 -44.81 2.36 15.25
CA VAL A 21 -45.92 1.55 14.70
C VAL A 21 -47.14 2.36 14.18
N ALA A 22 -47.44 2.09 12.90
CA ALA A 22 -48.73 2.12 12.18
C ALA A 22 -49.29 3.44 11.59
N GLY A 23 -49.85 3.30 10.38
CA GLY A 23 -50.91 4.19 9.90
C GLY A 23 -51.10 4.27 8.39
N VAL A 24 -51.77 3.26 7.81
CA VAL A 24 -52.26 3.22 6.42
C VAL A 24 -53.36 4.26 6.17
N ALA A 25 -53.40 4.85 4.96
CA ALA A 25 -54.65 5.28 4.35
C ALA A 25 -54.56 5.26 2.80
N LEU A 26 -55.30 4.32 2.19
CA LEU A 26 -55.64 4.31 0.77
C LEU A 26 -56.61 5.45 0.46
N ALA A 27 -56.45 6.09 -0.69
CA ALA A 27 -57.56 6.67 -1.45
C ALA A 27 -57.42 6.29 -2.92
N VAL A 28 -58.38 5.49 -3.36
CA VAL A 28 -58.59 5.02 -4.72
C VAL A 28 -59.30 6.14 -5.49
N TYR A 29 -58.78 6.54 -6.65
CA TYR A 29 -59.63 7.11 -7.69
C TYR A 29 -59.16 6.61 -9.06
N SER A 30 -60.09 5.95 -9.74
CA SER A 30 -59.94 5.32 -11.04
C SER A 30 -60.66 6.19 -12.05
N SER A 31 -60.05 6.49 -13.20
CA SER A 31 -60.74 6.43 -14.51
C SER A 31 -59.84 6.83 -15.69
N ALA A 32 -60.05 6.03 -16.75
CA ALA A 32 -59.91 6.35 -18.17
C ALA A 32 -58.50 6.50 -18.78
N ALA A 33 -58.07 5.43 -19.44
CA ALA A 33 -57.07 5.46 -20.50
C ALA A 33 -57.71 5.85 -21.84
N PRO A 34 -56.97 6.58 -22.69
CA PRO A 34 -56.99 6.39 -24.13
C PRO A 34 -55.64 5.88 -24.65
N SER A 35 -55.73 5.15 -25.75
CA SER A 35 -54.69 4.33 -26.37
C SER A 35 -53.46 5.08 -26.89
N ALA A 36 -52.32 4.39 -26.70
CA ALA A 36 -51.19 4.22 -27.63
C ALA A 36 -50.64 5.44 -28.38
N HIS A 37 -49.46 5.90 -27.96
CA HIS A 37 -48.28 6.09 -28.81
C HIS A 37 -47.08 5.65 -27.98
N ALA A 38 -46.42 4.55 -28.35
CA ALA A 38 -45.20 4.11 -27.69
C ALA A 38 -44.03 5.00 -28.14
N PRO A 39 -43.38 5.78 -27.26
CA PRO A 39 -42.06 6.29 -27.57
C PRO A 39 -41.09 5.11 -27.51
N SER A 40 -40.39 4.88 -28.62
CA SER A 40 -39.24 3.98 -28.68
C SER A 40 -38.22 4.45 -27.64
N SER A 41 -38.19 3.78 -26.49
CA SER A 41 -37.13 3.92 -25.51
C SER A 41 -35.86 3.30 -26.11
N ASN A 42 -35.11 4.12 -26.85
CA ASN A 42 -33.68 3.90 -27.01
C ASN A 42 -33.07 3.94 -25.61
N MET A 43 -32.97 2.77 -24.96
CA MET A 43 -32.06 2.63 -23.83
C MET A 43 -30.66 2.97 -24.34
N PRO A 44 -29.91 3.86 -23.67
CA PRO A 44 -28.50 4.00 -23.91
C PRO A 44 -27.88 2.61 -23.72
N GLY A 45 -27.20 2.10 -24.74
CA GLY A 45 -26.50 0.84 -24.64
C GLY A 45 -25.60 0.86 -23.41
N LYS A 46 -25.64 -0.20 -22.59
CA LYS A 46 -24.62 -0.44 -21.57
C LYS A 46 -23.28 -0.24 -22.26
N ALA A 47 -22.57 0.84 -21.90
CA ALA A 47 -21.16 0.96 -22.26
C ALA A 47 -20.51 -0.36 -21.84
N ALA A 48 -19.87 -1.04 -22.78
CA ALA A 48 -19.14 -2.25 -22.46
C ALA A 48 -18.14 -1.90 -21.36
N ALA A 49 -18.22 -2.60 -20.23
CA ALA A 49 -17.29 -2.39 -19.12
C ALA A 49 -15.88 -2.49 -19.69
N ARG A 50 -15.07 -1.45 -19.47
CA ARG A 50 -13.68 -1.42 -19.93
C ARG A 50 -12.95 -2.60 -19.27
N PRO A 51 -12.08 -3.33 -20.01
CA PRO A 51 -11.37 -4.46 -19.44
C PRO A 51 -10.45 -3.98 -18.32
N VAL A 52 -10.74 -4.44 -17.09
CA VAL A 52 -9.93 -4.17 -15.91
C VAL A 52 -8.68 -5.03 -15.95
N HIS A 53 -7.52 -4.45 -15.58
CA HIS A 53 -6.27 -5.19 -15.47
C HIS A 53 -6.42 -6.39 -14.53
N GLN A 54 -5.95 -7.54 -15.00
CA GLN A 54 -6.05 -8.78 -14.24
C GLN A 54 -4.85 -8.90 -13.31
N ALA A 55 -5.08 -9.52 -12.15
CA ALA A 55 -3.99 -10.00 -11.32
C ALA A 55 -3.19 -11.06 -12.07
N THR A 56 -1.89 -11.12 -11.83
CA THR A 56 -1.06 -12.23 -12.31
C THR A 56 -0.37 -12.88 -11.13
N ALA A 57 -0.35 -14.21 -11.09
CA ALA A 57 0.46 -14.97 -10.16
C ALA A 57 1.46 -15.73 -11.02
N GLY A 58 2.71 -15.26 -11.09
CA GLY A 58 3.75 -15.91 -11.89
C GLY A 58 3.93 -17.36 -11.44
N ASP A 59 4.59 -17.56 -10.30
CA ASP A 59 4.44 -18.78 -9.51
C ASP A 59 3.27 -18.60 -8.54
N SER A 60 2.36 -19.58 -8.47
CA SER A 60 1.20 -19.50 -7.60
C SER A 60 1.50 -19.64 -6.11
N ASP A 61 2.70 -20.12 -5.78
CA ASP A 61 3.10 -20.46 -4.41
C ASP A 61 4.16 -19.49 -3.86
N ASP A 62 4.66 -18.55 -4.68
CA ASP A 62 5.59 -17.48 -4.27
C ASP A 62 4.91 -16.11 -4.31
N PRO A 63 4.50 -15.55 -3.16
CA PRO A 63 3.95 -14.21 -3.05
C PRO A 63 4.80 -13.11 -3.70
N ALA A 64 6.12 -13.25 -3.79
CA ALA A 64 6.98 -12.27 -4.45
C ALA A 64 6.72 -12.16 -5.96
N MET A 65 6.16 -13.20 -6.58
CA MET A 65 5.81 -13.25 -8.00
C MET A 65 4.35 -12.90 -8.31
N TRP A 66 3.55 -12.56 -7.29
CA TRP A 66 2.18 -12.12 -7.49
C TRP A 66 2.14 -10.65 -7.87
N ARG A 67 1.07 -10.26 -8.59
CA ARG A 67 0.83 -8.90 -9.03
C ARG A 67 -0.60 -8.50 -8.82
N LEU A 68 -0.78 -7.40 -8.11
CA LEU A 68 -2.06 -6.77 -7.85
C LEU A 68 -2.52 -5.96 -9.07
N PRO A 69 -3.83 -5.93 -9.39
CA PRO A 69 -4.36 -5.16 -10.52
C PRO A 69 -3.93 -3.68 -10.53
N ILE A 70 -3.80 -3.07 -9.35
CA ILE A 70 -3.44 -1.65 -9.22
C ILE A 70 -2.01 -1.34 -9.71
N GLU A 71 -1.10 -2.33 -9.73
CA GLU A 71 0.27 -2.15 -10.20
C GLU A 71 0.35 -1.72 -11.66
N ALA A 72 -0.68 -2.00 -12.47
CA ALA A 72 -0.74 -1.56 -13.87
C ALA A 72 -0.80 -0.03 -14.03
N TYR A 73 -1.14 0.70 -12.95
CA TYR A 73 -1.26 2.16 -12.93
C TYR A 73 -0.13 2.83 -12.14
N MET A 74 0.82 2.05 -11.62
CA MET A 74 2.02 2.55 -10.94
C MET A 74 3.17 2.76 -11.94
N PRO A 75 4.08 3.72 -11.69
CA PRO A 75 5.33 3.79 -12.44
C PRO A 75 6.16 2.52 -12.20
N THR A 76 6.81 2.02 -13.25
CA THR A 76 7.78 0.93 -13.12
C THR A 76 9.02 1.39 -12.34
N LYS A 77 9.77 0.46 -11.73
CA LYS A 77 11.03 0.78 -11.03
C LYS A 77 12.00 1.60 -11.89
N ALA A 78 12.10 1.27 -13.19
CA ALA A 78 12.95 2.01 -14.13
C ALA A 78 12.45 3.43 -14.41
N GLN A 79 11.13 3.64 -14.47
CA GLN A 79 10.55 4.98 -14.61
C GLN A 79 10.78 5.81 -13.35
N SER A 80 10.53 5.26 -12.16
CA SER A 80 10.80 5.96 -10.89
C SER A 80 12.27 6.32 -10.74
N ALA A 81 13.19 5.40 -11.05
CA ALA A 81 14.62 5.67 -11.01
C ALA A 81 15.05 6.77 -12.00
N LEU A 82 14.49 6.76 -13.22
CA LEU A 82 14.75 7.82 -14.19
C LEU A 82 14.22 9.17 -13.70
N ILE A 83 13.01 9.22 -13.14
CA ILE A 83 12.43 10.45 -12.60
C ILE A 83 13.30 10.99 -11.45
N SER A 84 13.66 10.14 -10.48
CA SER A 84 14.48 10.53 -9.33
C SER A 84 15.85 11.05 -9.76
N SER A 85 16.62 10.25 -10.50
CA SER A 85 17.97 10.64 -10.95
C SER A 85 17.98 11.91 -11.81
N SER A 86 16.98 12.08 -12.70
CA SER A 86 16.87 13.31 -13.50
C SER A 86 16.57 14.53 -12.62
N ARG A 87 15.77 14.37 -11.56
CA ARG A 87 15.49 15.45 -10.61
C ARG A 87 16.74 15.79 -9.80
N ASP A 88 17.49 14.80 -9.33
CA ASP A 88 18.73 14.99 -8.57
C ASP A 88 19.77 15.78 -9.37
N GLU A 89 19.98 15.44 -10.64
CA GLU A 89 20.88 16.18 -11.55
C GLU A 89 20.43 17.65 -11.75
N LEU A 90 19.14 17.90 -11.89
CA LEU A 90 18.62 19.26 -12.05
C LEU A 90 18.72 20.08 -10.75
N ILE A 91 18.52 19.45 -9.60
CA ILE A 91 18.67 20.10 -8.30
C ILE A 91 20.15 20.42 -8.08
N ASP A 92 21.06 19.48 -8.35
CA ASP A 92 22.50 19.69 -8.27
C ASP A 92 22.96 20.88 -9.14
N ALA A 93 22.54 20.91 -10.41
CA ALA A 93 22.84 22.03 -11.31
C ALA A 93 22.29 23.38 -10.79
N CYS A 94 21.11 23.37 -10.15
CA CYS A 94 20.53 24.56 -9.54
C CYS A 94 21.34 25.01 -8.31
N MET A 95 21.74 24.09 -7.45
CA MET A 95 22.53 24.38 -6.24
C MET A 95 23.92 24.91 -6.60
N ALA A 96 24.58 24.30 -7.58
CA ALA A 96 25.85 24.80 -8.12
C ALA A 96 25.72 26.24 -8.64
N LYS A 97 24.65 26.55 -9.38
CA LYS A 97 24.36 27.90 -9.88
C LYS A 97 24.05 28.90 -8.75
N ALA A 98 23.45 28.42 -7.66
CA ALA A 98 23.18 29.22 -6.47
C ALA A 98 24.44 29.46 -5.61
N GLY A 99 25.59 28.91 -5.98
CA GLY A 99 26.87 29.10 -5.29
C GLY A 99 27.26 27.96 -4.35
N PHE A 100 26.60 26.81 -4.45
CA PHE A 100 26.83 25.63 -3.62
C PHE A 100 27.26 24.42 -4.49
N PRO A 101 28.44 24.46 -5.15
CA PRO A 101 28.90 23.38 -6.03
C PRO A 101 29.33 22.12 -5.27
N ASP A 102 29.54 22.22 -3.95
CA ASP A 102 29.84 21.08 -3.08
C ASP A 102 28.57 20.47 -2.46
N TRP A 103 27.38 20.97 -2.83
CA TRP A 103 26.12 20.35 -2.43
C TRP A 103 25.97 19.02 -3.13
N THR A 104 25.54 18.01 -2.39
CA THR A 104 25.20 16.69 -2.94
C THR A 104 23.84 16.25 -2.44
N PRO A 105 23.04 15.56 -3.26
CA PRO A 105 21.81 14.95 -2.80
C PRO A 105 22.11 13.90 -1.72
N ALA A 106 21.10 13.62 -0.89
CA ALA A 106 21.19 12.51 0.04
C ALA A 106 21.35 11.18 -0.72
N PRO A 107 22.08 10.20 -0.18
CA PRO A 107 22.15 8.89 -0.80
C PRO A 107 20.76 8.23 -0.84
N ASP A 108 20.47 7.53 -1.93
CA ASP A 108 19.30 6.67 -2.02
C ASP A 108 19.33 5.63 -0.91
N LEU A 109 18.20 5.44 -0.23
CA LEU A 109 18.07 4.41 0.78
C LEU A 109 17.97 3.02 0.11
N PRO A 110 18.88 2.07 0.45
CA PRO A 110 18.78 0.70 -0.04
C PRO A 110 17.45 0.06 0.34
N GLN A 111 16.89 -0.76 -0.54
CA GLN A 111 15.65 -1.48 -0.24
C GLN A 111 15.87 -2.60 0.78
N VAL A 112 15.21 -2.52 1.93
CA VAL A 112 15.19 -3.56 2.97
C VAL A 112 13.89 -4.35 2.91
N GLY A 113 13.99 -5.67 3.08
CA GLY A 113 12.82 -6.55 3.16
C GLY A 113 12.21 -6.83 1.78
N GLY A 114 10.88 -6.91 1.71
CA GLY A 114 10.13 -7.33 0.52
C GLY A 114 10.49 -6.55 -0.75
N LYS A 115 10.72 -7.26 -1.86
CA LYS A 115 11.24 -6.72 -3.12
C LYS A 115 10.16 -6.33 -4.13
N THR A 116 8.96 -6.86 -3.98
CA THR A 116 7.77 -6.53 -4.78
C THR A 116 6.62 -6.10 -3.86
N LEU A 117 5.56 -5.53 -4.46
CA LEU A 117 4.41 -5.05 -3.70
C LEU A 117 3.75 -6.15 -2.86
N THR A 118 3.81 -7.39 -3.33
CA THR A 118 3.17 -8.56 -2.70
C THR A 118 4.11 -9.42 -1.87
N ASP A 119 5.44 -9.25 -2.01
CA ASP A 119 6.46 -10.09 -1.38
C ASP A 119 6.19 -10.27 0.12
N TRP A 120 6.17 -9.17 0.89
CA TRP A 120 5.91 -9.25 2.34
C TRP A 120 4.53 -8.73 2.73
N ARG A 121 3.69 -8.39 1.75
CA ARG A 121 2.36 -7.78 1.98
C ARG A 121 1.47 -8.64 2.87
N TYR A 122 1.55 -9.96 2.72
CA TYR A 122 0.75 -10.91 3.50
C TYR A 122 1.55 -11.59 4.62
N GLY A 123 2.73 -11.07 4.96
CA GLY A 123 3.73 -11.64 5.87
C GLY A 123 4.86 -12.39 5.14
N ILE A 124 6.00 -12.58 5.83
CA ILE A 124 7.16 -13.34 5.31
C ILE A 124 6.75 -14.74 4.81
N HIS A 125 7.38 -15.30 3.79
CA HIS A 125 6.94 -16.59 3.21
C HIS A 125 8.06 -17.59 2.89
N ASP A 126 9.32 -17.19 3.01
CA ASP A 126 10.44 -18.11 2.83
C ASP A 126 10.77 -18.86 4.13
N ALA A 127 10.40 -20.14 4.18
CA ALA A 127 10.65 -21.02 5.33
C ALA A 127 12.15 -21.19 5.66
N ALA A 128 13.02 -21.22 4.65
CA ALA A 128 14.45 -21.42 4.85
C ALA A 128 15.12 -20.15 5.42
N LEU A 129 14.63 -18.97 5.04
CA LEU A 129 15.06 -17.70 5.62
C LEU A 129 14.48 -17.55 7.03
N ALA A 130 13.20 -17.80 7.26
CA ALA A 130 12.59 -17.69 8.59
C ALA A 130 13.28 -18.60 9.63
N ALA A 131 13.68 -19.82 9.23
CA ALA A 131 14.43 -20.73 10.08
C ALA A 131 15.84 -20.21 10.46
N LYS A 132 16.37 -19.21 9.75
CA LYS A 132 17.70 -18.61 10.01
C LYS A 132 17.62 -17.26 10.70
N ARG A 133 16.66 -16.43 10.32
CA ARG A 133 16.60 -15.01 10.72
C ARG A 133 15.25 -14.58 11.29
N GLY A 134 14.35 -15.51 11.60
CA GLY A 134 13.04 -15.18 12.15
C GLY A 134 12.24 -14.27 11.21
N TYR A 135 11.74 -13.17 11.75
CA TYR A 135 11.00 -12.15 11.01
C TYR A 135 11.89 -11.07 10.38
N HIS A 136 13.21 -11.14 10.57
CA HIS A 136 14.12 -10.09 10.13
C HIS A 136 14.36 -10.10 8.61
N PRO A 137 14.70 -8.93 8.04
CA PRO A 137 15.28 -8.84 6.70
C PRO A 137 16.70 -9.42 6.65
N ASP A 138 17.29 -9.42 5.46
CA ASP A 138 18.68 -9.82 5.31
C ASP A 138 19.58 -8.87 6.12
N ALA A 139 20.50 -9.44 6.91
CA ALA A 139 21.36 -8.64 7.77
C ALA A 139 22.35 -7.77 6.96
N GLY A 140 22.72 -8.18 5.74
CA GLY A 140 23.52 -7.36 4.83
C GLY A 140 22.72 -6.18 4.30
N GLU A 141 21.47 -6.41 3.91
CA GLU A 141 20.55 -5.34 3.49
C GLU A 141 20.27 -4.35 4.62
N GLN A 142 19.98 -4.85 5.82
CA GLN A 142 19.76 -3.99 7.00
C GLN A 142 20.99 -3.12 7.28
N ARG A 143 22.20 -3.71 7.29
CA ARG A 143 23.44 -2.95 7.48
C ARG A 143 23.65 -1.88 6.41
N ALA A 144 23.37 -2.19 5.14
CA ALA A 144 23.50 -1.21 4.06
C ALA A 144 22.52 -0.04 4.23
N TYR A 145 21.29 -0.33 4.66
CA TYR A 145 20.29 0.69 4.98
C TYR A 145 20.70 1.54 6.18
N ASP A 146 21.12 0.92 7.28
CA ASP A 146 21.57 1.64 8.47
C ASP A 146 22.76 2.55 8.16
N GLN A 147 23.71 2.08 7.33
CA GLN A 147 24.82 2.89 6.84
C GLN A 147 24.37 4.10 6.02
N ALA A 148 23.35 3.94 5.16
CA ALA A 148 22.80 5.05 4.39
C ALA A 148 22.07 6.06 5.28
N ILE A 149 21.35 5.59 6.30
CA ILE A 149 20.69 6.45 7.31
C ILE A 149 21.71 7.18 8.18
N ASP A 150 22.74 6.49 8.66
CA ASP A 150 23.81 7.05 9.50
C ASP A 150 24.66 8.06 8.73
N ALA A 151 24.93 7.79 7.44
CA ALA A 151 25.53 8.78 6.54
C ALA A 151 24.65 10.03 6.46
N GLY A 152 23.32 9.84 6.43
CA GLY A 152 22.32 10.88 6.49
C GLY A 152 22.36 11.83 5.28
N ALA A 153 21.40 12.75 5.24
CA ALA A 153 21.46 13.90 4.36
C ALA A 153 22.32 14.99 5.02
N VAL A 154 23.64 14.78 5.05
CA VAL A 154 24.57 15.80 5.57
C VAL A 154 24.92 16.77 4.44
N ASP A 155 24.27 17.93 4.46
CA ASP A 155 24.62 19.03 3.58
C ASP A 155 25.85 19.79 4.14
N GLU A 156 27.03 19.49 3.62
CA GLU A 156 28.28 20.17 3.98
C GLU A 156 28.50 21.48 3.19
N SER A 157 27.65 21.77 2.19
CA SER A 157 27.80 22.95 1.33
C SER A 157 27.49 24.27 2.04
N LYS A 158 26.92 24.19 3.26
CA LYS A 158 26.40 25.33 4.04
C LYS A 158 25.28 26.09 3.32
N ALA A 159 24.63 25.47 2.35
CA ALA A 159 23.45 26.03 1.74
C ALA A 159 22.35 26.26 2.77
N ASP A 160 21.66 27.40 2.65
CA ASP A 160 20.47 27.61 3.45
C ASP A 160 19.32 26.74 2.91
N LYS A 161 18.46 26.25 3.80
CA LYS A 161 17.33 25.39 3.44
C LYS A 161 16.34 26.05 2.47
N GLY A 162 16.33 27.39 2.40
CA GLY A 162 15.49 28.15 1.48
C GLY A 162 15.98 28.04 0.05
N THR A 163 17.30 28.10 -0.18
CA THR A 163 17.90 27.87 -1.50
C THR A 163 17.58 26.49 -2.03
N LEU A 164 17.80 25.44 -1.22
CA LEU A 164 17.46 24.07 -1.62
C LEU A 164 15.97 23.93 -1.95
N ARG A 165 15.07 24.46 -1.10
CA ARG A 165 13.63 24.44 -1.36
C ARG A 165 13.25 25.17 -2.66
N GLY A 166 13.93 26.27 -2.96
CA GLY A 166 13.77 27.00 -4.22
C GLY A 166 14.16 26.15 -5.43
N CYS A 167 15.30 25.46 -5.35
CA CYS A 167 15.75 24.54 -6.39
C CYS A 167 14.78 23.37 -6.59
N VAL A 168 14.34 22.72 -5.50
CA VAL A 168 13.33 21.64 -5.56
C VAL A 168 12.04 22.14 -6.23
N SER A 169 11.51 23.30 -5.80
CA SER A 169 10.29 23.87 -6.38
C SER A 169 10.44 24.22 -7.87
N GLN A 170 11.63 24.67 -8.29
CA GLN A 170 11.91 24.91 -9.70
C GLN A 170 11.89 23.60 -10.49
N VAL A 171 12.50 22.54 -9.95
CA VAL A 171 12.56 21.22 -10.57
C VAL A 171 11.18 20.56 -10.61
N ASP A 172 10.36 20.71 -9.58
CA ASP A 172 8.95 20.26 -9.57
C ASP A 172 8.14 20.84 -10.74
N GLY A 173 8.36 22.11 -11.08
CA GLY A 173 7.74 22.74 -12.24
C GLY A 173 8.18 22.15 -13.59
N GLN A 174 9.39 21.58 -13.64
CA GLN A 174 9.97 21.00 -14.86
C GLN A 174 9.62 19.52 -14.97
N VAL A 175 10.04 18.72 -14.00
CA VAL A 175 9.87 17.28 -13.87
C VAL A 175 9.18 16.99 -12.54
N PRO A 176 7.83 16.92 -12.49
CA PRO A 176 7.11 16.53 -11.28
C PRO A 176 7.58 15.17 -10.76
N GLU A 177 7.54 14.97 -9.44
CA GLU A 177 7.93 13.69 -8.82
C GLU A 177 6.93 12.56 -9.12
N SER A 178 5.64 12.91 -9.18
CA SER A 178 4.55 11.97 -9.39
C SER A 178 3.39 12.62 -10.13
N SER A 179 2.46 11.79 -10.63
CA SER A 179 1.18 12.24 -11.17
C SER A 179 0.37 12.96 -10.10
N ALA A 180 -0.42 13.96 -10.50
CA ALA A 180 -1.31 14.69 -9.60
C ALA A 180 -2.40 13.78 -8.98
N GLN A 181 -2.68 12.63 -9.61
CA GLN A 181 -3.64 11.64 -9.16
C GLN A 181 -2.98 10.37 -8.61
N ALA A 182 -1.67 10.39 -8.36
CA ALA A 182 -0.95 9.25 -7.76
C ALA A 182 -1.55 8.84 -6.40
N ASP A 183 -2.13 9.79 -5.66
CA ASP A 183 -2.82 9.54 -4.38
C ASP A 183 -3.95 8.52 -4.52
N LEU A 184 -4.67 8.50 -5.64
CA LEU A 184 -5.73 7.53 -5.90
C LEU A 184 -5.18 6.10 -5.99
N VAL A 185 -4.04 5.92 -6.66
CA VAL A 185 -3.38 4.60 -6.78
C VAL A 185 -2.95 4.11 -5.40
N GLN A 186 -2.35 4.98 -4.59
CA GLN A 186 -1.94 4.67 -3.22
C GLN A 186 -3.13 4.38 -2.30
N GLN A 187 -4.23 5.12 -2.47
CA GLN A 187 -5.46 4.90 -1.73
C GLN A 187 -6.07 3.54 -2.06
N ILE A 188 -6.22 3.19 -3.35
CA ILE A 188 -6.75 1.89 -3.76
C ILE A 188 -5.85 0.76 -3.24
N ASP A 189 -4.53 0.90 -3.34
CA ASP A 189 -3.58 -0.08 -2.79
C ASP A 189 -3.80 -0.29 -1.28
N GLY A 190 -3.67 0.77 -0.47
CA GLY A 190 -3.74 0.66 0.98
C GLY A 190 -5.12 0.27 1.54
N GLU A 191 -6.20 0.81 0.97
CA GLU A 191 -7.55 0.50 1.41
C GLU A 191 -7.93 -0.94 1.08
N SER A 192 -7.58 -1.44 -0.12
CA SER A 192 -7.90 -2.82 -0.51
C SER A 192 -7.20 -3.86 0.37
N TYR A 193 -5.96 -3.61 0.78
CA TYR A 193 -5.26 -4.46 1.77
C TYR A 193 -5.94 -4.46 3.13
N THR A 194 -6.26 -3.27 3.65
CA THR A 194 -6.92 -3.13 4.96
C THR A 194 -8.30 -3.79 4.96
N GLN A 195 -9.08 -3.59 3.90
CA GLN A 195 -10.42 -4.15 3.77
C GLN A 195 -10.39 -5.67 3.53
N SER A 196 -9.46 -6.19 2.73
CA SER A 196 -9.37 -7.63 2.45
C SER A 196 -9.08 -8.47 3.69
N ALA A 197 -8.35 -7.94 4.68
CA ALA A 197 -8.17 -8.57 5.99
C ALA A 197 -9.49 -8.84 6.72
N THR A 198 -10.55 -8.10 6.37
CA THR A 198 -11.87 -8.23 6.97
C THR A 198 -12.81 -9.17 6.22
N ASP A 199 -12.43 -9.64 5.02
CA ASP A 199 -13.20 -10.57 4.20
C ASP A 199 -13.49 -11.86 4.99
N PRO A 200 -14.74 -12.39 4.97
CA PRO A 200 -15.10 -13.59 5.72
C PRO A 200 -14.21 -14.81 5.42
N ARG A 201 -13.74 -14.96 4.17
CA ARG A 201 -12.84 -16.05 3.76
C ARG A 201 -11.46 -15.88 4.38
N VAL A 202 -10.95 -14.65 4.43
CA VAL A 202 -9.66 -14.30 5.04
C VAL A 202 -9.71 -14.51 6.56
N LYS A 203 -10.77 -14.03 7.22
CA LYS A 203 -11.01 -14.30 8.65
C LYS A 203 -11.09 -15.80 8.97
N ALA A 204 -11.68 -16.61 8.08
CA ALA A 204 -11.75 -18.05 8.27
C ALA A 204 -10.36 -18.72 8.26
N VAL A 205 -9.50 -18.37 7.30
CA VAL A 205 -8.12 -18.92 7.26
C VAL A 205 -7.24 -18.35 8.38
N PHE A 206 -7.47 -17.12 8.83
CA PHE A 206 -6.80 -16.58 10.02
C PHE A 206 -7.18 -17.36 11.29
N ALA A 207 -8.44 -17.73 11.46
CA ALA A 207 -8.87 -18.54 12.60
C ALA A 207 -8.24 -19.95 12.58
N GLN A 208 -8.14 -20.56 11.40
CA GLN A 208 -7.45 -21.85 11.23
C GLN A 208 -5.95 -21.75 11.52
N TRP A 209 -5.31 -20.71 11.01
CA TRP A 209 -3.91 -20.39 11.31
C TRP A 209 -3.68 -20.19 12.80
N SER A 210 -4.53 -19.40 13.47
CA SER A 210 -4.43 -19.11 14.90
C SER A 210 -4.53 -20.39 15.75
N SER A 211 -5.46 -21.29 15.38
CA SER A 211 -5.56 -22.62 16.01
C SER A 211 -4.27 -23.43 15.83
N CYS A 212 -3.69 -23.42 14.63
CA CYS A 212 -2.45 -24.13 14.35
C CYS A 212 -1.24 -23.56 15.11
N MET A 213 -1.15 -22.23 15.23
CA MET A 213 -0.14 -21.58 16.07
C MET A 213 -0.28 -22.01 17.53
N LYS A 214 -1.53 -22.06 18.03
CA LYS A 214 -1.82 -22.49 19.40
C LYS A 214 -1.39 -23.93 19.67
N ASP A 215 -1.64 -24.83 18.72
CA ASP A 215 -1.19 -26.23 18.82
C ASP A 215 0.35 -26.35 18.84
N LYS A 216 1.05 -25.35 18.27
CA LYS A 216 2.52 -25.23 18.30
C LYS A 216 3.06 -24.44 19.50
N GLY A 217 2.19 -23.99 20.41
CA GLY A 217 2.57 -23.27 21.63
C GLY A 217 2.63 -21.75 21.49
N PHE A 218 2.19 -21.17 20.37
CA PHE A 218 2.18 -19.73 20.12
C PHE A 218 0.75 -19.19 20.07
N THR A 219 0.47 -18.03 20.66
CA THR A 219 -0.89 -17.47 20.70
C THR A 219 -0.93 -16.09 20.06
N TYR A 220 -1.57 -16.02 18.90
CA TYR A 220 -1.78 -14.79 18.13
C TYR A 220 -3.17 -14.82 17.50
N ALA A 221 -3.83 -13.66 17.36
CA ALA A 221 -5.17 -13.59 16.79
C ALA A 221 -5.14 -13.60 15.26
N THR A 222 -4.16 -12.92 14.67
CA THR A 222 -3.95 -12.81 13.22
C THR A 222 -2.47 -12.99 12.87
N PRO A 223 -2.16 -13.42 11.62
CA PRO A 223 -0.79 -13.55 11.13
C PRO A 223 0.10 -12.32 11.39
N MET A 224 -0.44 -11.13 11.17
CA MET A 224 0.31 -9.90 11.35
C MET A 224 0.62 -9.58 12.81
N ASP A 225 -0.12 -10.13 13.77
CA ASP A 225 0.20 -9.97 15.19
C ASP A 225 1.49 -10.71 15.56
N ALA A 226 1.80 -11.84 14.89
CA ALA A 226 3.05 -12.57 15.08
C ALA A 226 4.22 -11.86 14.39
N ASN A 227 4.01 -11.42 13.15
CA ASN A 227 5.00 -10.68 12.37
C ASN A 227 5.40 -9.35 13.04
N ASN A 228 4.46 -8.69 13.71
CA ASN A 228 4.65 -7.38 14.34
C ASN A 228 4.76 -7.47 15.87
N ASP A 229 5.13 -8.62 16.41
CA ASP A 229 5.31 -8.78 17.86
C ASP A 229 6.54 -7.96 18.31
N ASP A 230 6.31 -6.98 19.20
CA ASP A 230 7.36 -6.13 19.77
C ASP A 230 8.50 -6.93 20.42
N ALA A 231 8.24 -8.17 20.87
CA ALA A 231 9.25 -9.07 21.41
C ALA A 231 10.34 -9.45 20.39
N PHE A 232 10.09 -9.24 19.09
CA PHE A 232 11.00 -9.51 17.97
C PHE A 232 11.45 -8.21 17.28
N GLY A 233 11.26 -7.06 17.92
CA GLY A 233 11.57 -5.76 17.31
C GLY A 233 13.04 -5.31 17.39
N ASP A 234 13.90 -6.00 18.14
CA ASP A 234 15.34 -5.67 18.19
C ASP A 234 16.05 -6.18 16.94
N MET A 235 16.23 -5.32 15.94
CA MET A 235 16.86 -5.64 14.65
C MET A 235 18.28 -6.21 14.74
N ASN A 236 18.97 -6.05 15.87
CA ASN A 236 20.32 -6.58 16.08
C ASN A 236 20.35 -7.99 16.67
N THR A 237 19.21 -8.50 17.15
CA THR A 237 19.16 -9.75 17.92
C THR A 237 18.04 -10.64 17.42
N VAL A 238 18.39 -11.71 16.70
CA VAL A 238 17.44 -12.78 16.36
C VAL A 238 17.44 -13.81 17.50
N THR A 239 16.26 -14.10 18.06
CA THR A 239 16.14 -15.03 19.19
C THR A 239 15.65 -16.42 18.77
N ASP A 240 15.98 -17.46 19.54
CA ASP A 240 15.45 -18.82 19.30
C ASP A 240 13.91 -18.87 19.33
N LYS A 241 13.30 -18.04 20.20
CA LYS A 241 11.84 -17.93 20.30
C LYS A 241 11.26 -17.34 19.02
N GLU A 242 11.89 -16.31 18.47
CA GLU A 242 11.48 -15.68 17.22
C GLU A 242 11.57 -16.67 16.05
N ILE A 243 12.71 -17.35 15.88
CA ILE A 243 12.89 -18.37 14.84
C ILE A 243 11.82 -19.45 14.95
N ALA A 244 11.55 -19.95 16.16
CA ALA A 244 10.52 -20.95 16.38
C ALA A 244 9.10 -20.42 16.06
N THR A 245 8.83 -19.14 16.36
CA THR A 245 7.55 -18.49 16.08
C THR A 245 7.37 -18.30 14.57
N ALA A 246 8.36 -17.73 13.88
CA ALA A 246 8.35 -17.53 12.42
C ALA A 246 8.24 -18.84 11.64
N THR A 247 8.95 -19.88 12.09
CA THR A 247 8.88 -21.22 11.48
C THR A 247 7.48 -21.84 11.65
N ALA A 248 6.89 -21.72 12.85
CA ALA A 248 5.53 -22.17 13.11
C ALA A 248 4.51 -21.39 12.28
N ASP A 249 4.68 -20.09 12.18
CA ASP A 249 3.84 -19.17 11.42
C ASP A 249 3.78 -19.52 9.94
N ILE A 250 4.93 -19.60 9.26
CA ILE A 250 4.98 -19.97 7.83
C ILE A 250 4.36 -21.36 7.62
N THR A 251 4.70 -22.34 8.45
CA THR A 251 4.12 -23.69 8.36
C THR A 251 2.59 -23.66 8.44
N CYS A 252 2.03 -22.87 9.38
CA CYS A 252 0.58 -22.75 9.54
C CYS A 252 -0.04 -21.95 8.38
N ARG A 253 0.61 -20.89 7.89
CA ARG A 253 0.11 -20.05 6.79
C ARG A 253 0.05 -20.84 5.49
N ASP A 254 1.07 -21.64 5.21
CA ASP A 254 1.13 -22.49 4.01
C ASP A 254 0.04 -23.57 4.05
N LYS A 255 -0.13 -24.23 5.20
CA LYS A 255 -1.15 -25.27 5.40
C LYS A 255 -2.57 -24.76 5.09
N TYR A 256 -2.87 -23.52 5.44
CA TYR A 256 -4.20 -22.92 5.25
C TYR A 256 -4.27 -21.91 4.11
N GLN A 257 -3.23 -21.81 3.29
CA GLN A 257 -3.18 -20.95 2.11
C GLN A 257 -3.58 -19.50 2.43
N VAL A 258 -3.04 -18.98 3.54
CA VAL A 258 -3.43 -17.68 4.10
C VAL A 258 -3.13 -16.56 3.10
N ALA A 259 -1.91 -16.48 2.60
CA ALA A 259 -1.49 -15.44 1.66
C ALA A 259 -2.33 -15.47 0.37
N LYS A 260 -2.56 -16.66 -0.20
CA LYS A 260 -3.32 -16.84 -1.44
C LYS A 260 -4.78 -16.43 -1.29
N THR A 261 -5.40 -16.78 -0.18
CA THR A 261 -6.79 -16.41 0.13
C THR A 261 -6.91 -14.89 0.32
N TRP A 262 -5.95 -14.29 1.02
CA TRP A 262 -5.90 -12.84 1.24
C TRP A 262 -5.68 -12.07 -0.06
N PHE A 263 -4.67 -12.45 -0.84
CA PHE A 263 -4.42 -11.89 -2.17
C PHE A 263 -5.65 -11.95 -3.07
N SER A 264 -6.33 -13.09 -3.14
CA SER A 264 -7.54 -13.24 -3.96
C SER A 264 -8.69 -12.31 -3.53
N ALA A 265 -8.85 -12.11 -2.21
CA ALA A 265 -9.83 -11.17 -1.68
C ALA A 265 -9.47 -9.72 -2.02
N GLU A 266 -8.19 -9.36 -1.90
CA GLU A 266 -7.70 -8.02 -2.25
C GLU A 266 -7.84 -7.72 -3.74
N VAL A 267 -7.48 -8.66 -4.62
CA VAL A 267 -7.67 -8.54 -6.06
C VAL A 267 -9.12 -8.19 -6.41
N THR A 268 -10.09 -8.83 -5.75
CA THR A 268 -11.53 -8.56 -5.99
C THR A 268 -11.90 -7.11 -5.62
N LEU A 269 -11.36 -6.61 -4.51
CA LEU A 269 -11.57 -5.23 -4.06
C LEU A 269 -10.93 -4.23 -5.01
N GLN A 270 -9.68 -4.47 -5.42
CA GLN A 270 -8.99 -3.62 -6.37
C GLN A 270 -9.69 -3.58 -7.72
N GLN A 271 -10.14 -4.72 -8.25
CA GLN A 271 -10.88 -4.75 -9.51
C GLN A 271 -12.16 -3.91 -9.46
N THR A 272 -12.85 -3.94 -8.32
CA THR A 272 -14.06 -3.12 -8.09
C THR A 272 -13.72 -1.64 -8.04
N ALA A 273 -12.68 -1.26 -7.29
CA ALA A 273 -12.23 0.13 -7.17
C ALA A 273 -11.70 0.69 -8.50
N ILE A 274 -10.92 -0.10 -9.24
CA ILE A 274 -10.41 0.27 -10.57
C ILE A 274 -11.56 0.48 -11.54
N ALA A 275 -12.56 -0.41 -11.56
CA ALA A 275 -13.73 -0.23 -12.43
C ALA A 275 -14.51 1.05 -12.11
N ALA A 276 -14.51 1.49 -10.84
CA ALA A 276 -15.18 2.71 -10.39
C ALA A 276 -14.40 3.99 -10.74
N HIS A 277 -13.06 3.91 -10.88
CA HIS A 277 -12.16 5.05 -11.07
C HIS A 277 -11.29 4.94 -12.33
N GLN A 278 -11.77 4.22 -13.36
CA GLN A 278 -10.95 3.89 -14.53
C GLN A 278 -10.49 5.14 -15.28
N ASP A 279 -11.31 6.18 -15.35
CA ASP A 279 -10.97 7.39 -16.10
C ASP A 279 -9.90 8.22 -15.37
N GLU A 280 -9.96 8.31 -14.05
CA GLU A 280 -8.91 8.91 -13.21
C GLU A 280 -7.61 8.11 -13.28
N LEU A 281 -7.68 6.78 -13.23
CA LEU A 281 -6.52 5.91 -13.33
C LEU A 281 -5.84 5.97 -14.71
N ASP A 282 -6.61 6.12 -15.79
CA ASP A 282 -6.05 6.37 -17.12
C ASP A 282 -5.31 7.72 -17.19
N GLN A 283 -5.80 8.74 -16.47
CA GLN A 283 -5.11 10.02 -16.36
C GLN A 283 -3.78 9.87 -15.61
N VAL A 284 -3.73 9.05 -14.55
CA VAL A 284 -2.47 8.73 -13.85
C VAL A 284 -1.43 8.16 -14.81
N VAL A 285 -1.83 7.23 -15.69
CA VAL A 285 -0.93 6.61 -16.67
C VAL A 285 -0.43 7.64 -17.69
N ALA A 286 -1.32 8.48 -18.21
CA ALA A 286 -0.97 9.54 -19.17
C ALA A 286 -0.04 10.60 -18.56
N GLU A 287 -0.30 11.01 -17.32
CA GLU A 287 0.52 11.96 -16.57
C GLU A 287 1.91 11.38 -16.25
N THR A 288 1.95 10.14 -15.73
CA THR A 288 3.21 9.41 -15.50
C THR A 288 4.04 9.33 -16.78
N LYS A 289 3.42 9.02 -17.93
CA LYS A 289 4.13 9.03 -19.21
C LYS A 289 4.72 10.40 -19.53
N THR A 290 3.96 11.48 -19.33
CA THR A 290 4.43 12.85 -19.57
C THR A 290 5.59 13.22 -18.66
N ILE A 291 5.54 12.82 -17.38
CA ILE A 291 6.63 13.03 -16.41
C ILE A 291 7.89 12.29 -16.85
N VAL A 292 7.78 11.03 -17.28
CA VAL A 292 8.91 10.22 -17.78
C VAL A 292 9.53 10.85 -19.03
N ASP A 293 8.71 11.38 -19.95
CA ASP A 293 9.20 12.05 -21.15
C ASP A 293 9.95 13.35 -20.79
N LYS A 294 9.47 14.11 -19.79
CA LYS A 294 10.15 15.29 -19.25
C LYS A 294 11.48 14.94 -18.57
N ALA A 295 11.50 13.92 -17.71
CA ALA A 295 12.72 13.43 -17.06
C ALA A 295 13.79 13.05 -18.09
N ARG A 296 13.40 12.27 -19.12
CA ARG A 296 14.29 11.89 -20.22
C ARG A 296 14.84 13.08 -21.01
N ALA A 297 14.06 14.16 -21.14
CA ALA A 297 14.48 15.36 -21.85
C ALA A 297 15.40 16.25 -21.00
N ALA A 298 15.32 16.17 -19.67
CA ALA A 298 16.14 16.96 -18.75
C ALA A 298 17.61 16.52 -18.70
N VAL A 299 17.88 15.25 -18.98
CA VAL A 299 19.23 14.64 -18.90
C VAL A 299 19.91 14.49 -20.28
N ARG A 300 19.43 15.22 -21.30
CA ARG A 300 19.96 15.25 -22.68
C ARG A 300 20.59 16.58 -23.01
#